data_AF-A0A820CL60-F1
#
_entry.id   AF-A0A820CL60-F1
#
_cell.length_a   1.000
_cell.length_b   1.000
_cell.length_c   1.000
_cell.angle_alpha   90.00
_cell.angle_beta   90.00
_cell.angle_gamma   90.00
#
_symmetry.space_group_name_H-M   'P 1'
#
loop_
_entity.id
_entity.type
_entity.pdbx_description
1 polymer ?
#
loop_
_entity_poly.entity_id
_entity_poly.type
_entity_poly.pdbx_seq_one_letter_code
_entity_poly.pdbx_strand_id
1 'polypeptide(L)'
;MVLHLVALLSHLMIDRPVIVVGHDFGTLTASRFALYQPERIQALILLSVGYHAPGLIDVDRAIENAKEVLGYDIYGYWRFFGFDDNAAELIEKNVNSFLDIGFPPSEDALTLWRSDFTPTGKLKQWLQNGKSLPRRASYLTDSDYNVYLGYLLEGMKGKLNWYKAQFNNVNAEDEKDLDPHIRMPTLFIAGLRDAVGAPVLFAAQNTYINDLTVIELNATHWIMEEKAQEVNNAIEEWLKQRF
;
A
#
# COMPACT_ATOMS: atom_id res chain seq x y z
N MET A 1 12.37 3.94 -9.13
CA MET A 1 11.40 2.87 -9.42
C MET A 1 10.75 3.01 -10.79
N VAL A 2 10.24 4.18 -11.18
CA VAL A 2 9.62 4.42 -12.50
C VAL A 2 10.53 4.00 -13.67
N LEU A 3 11.81 4.37 -13.63
CA LEU A 3 12.78 3.96 -14.65
C LEU A 3 12.94 2.43 -14.77
N HIS A 4 12.74 1.67 -13.69
CA HIS A 4 12.77 0.20 -13.76
C HIS A 4 11.54 -0.34 -14.51
N LEU A 5 10.37 0.27 -14.35
CA LEU A 5 9.17 -0.12 -15.12
C LEU A 5 9.36 0.18 -16.61
N VAL A 6 9.93 1.33 -16.95
CA VAL A 6 10.28 1.67 -18.34
C VAL A 6 11.27 0.63 -18.91
N ALA A 7 12.34 0.33 -18.17
CA ALA A 7 13.33 -0.65 -18.59
C ALA A 7 12.73 -2.06 -18.74
N LEU A 8 11.81 -2.46 -17.87
CA LEU A 8 11.10 -3.73 -17.94
C LEU A 8 10.24 -3.82 -19.20
N LEU A 9 9.45 -2.78 -19.51
CA LEU A 9 8.64 -2.77 -20.73
C LEU A 9 9.51 -2.87 -21.98
N SER A 10 10.63 -2.14 -22.02
CA SER A 10 11.59 -2.23 -23.13
C SER A 10 12.22 -3.63 -23.24
N HIS A 11 12.60 -4.24 -22.12
CA HIS A 11 13.15 -5.60 -22.09
C HIS A 11 12.15 -6.64 -22.60
N LEU A 12 10.88 -6.48 -22.27
CA LEU A 12 9.78 -7.34 -22.72
C LEU A 12 9.27 -6.99 -24.13
N MET A 13 9.82 -5.96 -24.79
CA MET A 13 9.39 -5.46 -26.10
C MET A 13 7.90 -5.08 -26.13
N ILE A 14 7.42 -4.46 -25.05
CA ILE A 14 6.04 -3.96 -24.92
C ILE A 14 6.01 -2.47 -25.23
N ASP A 15 5.76 -2.13 -26.49
CA ASP A 15 5.72 -0.73 -26.95
C ASP A 15 4.33 -0.10 -26.84
N ARG A 16 3.28 -0.92 -26.79
CA ARG A 16 1.90 -0.45 -26.62
C ARG A 16 1.64 0.06 -25.20
N PRO A 17 0.68 0.98 -25.02
CA PRO A 17 0.21 1.35 -23.69
C PRO A 17 -0.27 0.13 -22.89
N VAL A 18 0.01 0.12 -21.59
CA VAL A 18 -0.31 -0.98 -20.67
C VAL A 18 -1.31 -0.55 -19.60
N ILE A 19 -2.01 -1.53 -19.03
CA ILE A 19 -2.78 -1.32 -17.80
C ILE A 19 -1.84 -1.59 -16.63
N VAL A 20 -1.73 -0.63 -15.72
CA VAL A 20 -0.85 -0.75 -14.54
C VAL A 20 -1.71 -0.95 -13.30
N VAL A 21 -1.41 -2.00 -12.54
CA VAL A 21 -2.09 -2.31 -11.29
C VAL A 21 -1.10 -2.13 -10.14
N GLY A 22 -1.48 -1.38 -9.11
CA GLY A 22 -0.69 -1.16 -7.91
C GLY A 22 -1.49 -1.44 -6.65
N HIS A 23 -0.83 -1.95 -5.62
CA HIS A 23 -1.36 -2.16 -4.27
C HIS A 23 -0.40 -1.57 -3.24
N ASP A 24 -0.93 -1.00 -2.15
CA ASP A 24 -0.14 -0.38 -1.09
C ASP A 24 0.93 0.58 -1.64
N PHE A 25 2.22 0.47 -1.29
CA PHE A 25 3.30 1.28 -1.87
C PHE A 25 3.45 1.13 -3.40
N GLY A 26 2.97 0.02 -3.97
CA GLY A 26 2.88 -0.17 -5.41
C GLY A 26 1.97 0.85 -6.09
N THR A 27 0.96 1.37 -5.39
CA THR A 27 0.07 2.45 -5.90
C THR A 27 0.84 3.75 -6.11
N LEU A 28 1.78 4.08 -5.22
CA LEU A 28 2.65 5.25 -5.36
C LEU A 28 3.51 5.12 -6.62
N THR A 29 4.13 3.95 -6.82
CA THR A 29 4.96 3.70 -8.00
C THR A 29 4.14 3.70 -9.29
N ALA A 30 2.97 3.04 -9.31
CA ALA A 30 2.07 2.99 -10.45
C ALA A 30 1.57 4.38 -10.83
N SER A 31 1.19 5.17 -9.83
CA SER A 31 0.73 6.55 -10.02
C SER A 31 1.84 7.45 -10.55
N ARG A 32 3.06 7.38 -10.01
CA ARG A 32 4.20 8.14 -10.56
C ARG A 32 4.54 7.70 -11.97
N PHE A 33 4.47 6.41 -12.29
CA PHE A 33 4.66 5.95 -13.67
C PHE A 33 3.62 6.55 -14.62
N ALA A 34 2.36 6.63 -14.19
CA ALA A 34 1.30 7.30 -14.96
C ALA A 34 1.51 8.80 -15.16
N LEU A 35 2.12 9.50 -14.19
CA LEU A 35 2.43 10.93 -14.33
C LEU A 35 3.65 11.18 -15.23
N TYR A 36 4.72 10.38 -15.08
CA TYR A 36 5.96 10.56 -15.84
C TYR A 36 5.90 10.00 -17.27
N GLN A 37 5.05 9.00 -17.52
CA GLN A 37 4.97 8.28 -18.80
C GLN A 37 3.50 8.08 -19.22
N PRO A 38 2.68 9.15 -19.26
CA PRO A 38 1.24 9.04 -19.49
C PRO A 38 0.88 8.35 -20.80
N GLU A 39 1.69 8.53 -21.84
CA GLU A 39 1.53 7.89 -23.15
C GLU A 39 1.75 6.36 -23.12
N ARG A 40 2.38 5.84 -22.06
CA ARG A 40 2.60 4.40 -21.86
C ARG A 40 1.49 3.73 -21.06
N ILE A 41 0.51 4.49 -20.56
CA ILE A 41 -0.54 3.95 -19.69
C ILE A 41 -1.91 4.04 -20.38
N GLN A 42 -2.54 2.88 -20.57
CA GLN A 42 -3.91 2.76 -21.07
C GLN A 42 -4.93 3.02 -19.95
N ALA A 43 -4.68 2.47 -18.76
CA ALA A 43 -5.49 2.65 -17.57
C ALA A 43 -4.68 2.36 -16.30
N LEU A 44 -5.12 2.93 -15.18
CA LEU A 44 -4.51 2.76 -13.87
C LEU A 44 -5.49 2.05 -12.92
N ILE A 45 -5.02 1.05 -12.18
CA ILE A 45 -5.82 0.35 -11.17
C ILE A 45 -5.08 0.43 -9.83
N LEU A 46 -5.73 1.00 -8.83
CA LEU A 46 -5.21 1.22 -7.49
C LEU A 46 -6.00 0.36 -6.50
N LEU A 47 -5.30 -0.45 -5.71
CA LEU A 47 -5.89 -1.37 -4.74
C LEU A 47 -5.50 -0.95 -3.32
N SER A 48 -6.49 -0.89 -2.42
CA SER A 48 -6.36 -0.49 -1.01
C SER A 48 -5.97 0.98 -0.80
N VAL A 49 -4.81 1.41 -1.32
CA VAL A 49 -4.31 2.79 -1.21
C VAL A 49 -4.72 3.58 -2.46
N GLY A 50 -5.37 4.73 -2.25
CA GLY A 50 -5.78 5.62 -3.34
C GLY A 50 -4.63 6.49 -3.86
N TYR A 51 -4.93 7.36 -4.81
CA TYR A 51 -3.92 8.25 -5.38
C TYR A 51 -3.49 9.35 -4.40
N HIS A 52 -2.17 9.53 -4.27
CA HIS A 52 -1.56 10.67 -3.61
C HIS A 52 -0.86 11.57 -4.62
N ALA A 53 -1.20 12.86 -4.63
CA ALA A 53 -0.51 13.83 -5.47
C ALA A 53 0.99 13.96 -5.12
N PRO A 54 1.86 14.30 -6.08
CA PRO A 54 3.22 14.78 -5.84
C PRO A 54 3.27 15.86 -4.76
N GLY A 55 4.27 15.78 -3.88
CA GLY A 55 4.45 16.77 -2.82
C GLY A 55 5.20 16.25 -1.60
N LEU A 56 5.47 17.19 -0.69
CA LEU A 56 6.15 16.90 0.57
C LEU A 56 5.20 16.21 1.56
N ILE A 57 5.72 15.18 2.22
CA ILE A 57 5.08 14.52 3.34
C ILE A 57 5.71 15.03 4.63
N ASP A 58 4.85 15.55 5.49
CA ASP A 58 5.14 15.77 6.90
C ASP A 58 4.43 14.64 7.67
N VAL A 59 5.22 13.71 8.23
CA VAL A 59 4.69 12.52 8.89
C VAL A 59 3.91 12.88 10.15
N ASP A 60 4.39 13.86 10.92
CA ASP A 60 3.74 14.26 12.16
C ASP A 60 2.37 14.87 11.86
N ARG A 61 2.31 15.76 10.88
CA ARG A 61 1.05 16.34 10.40
C ARG A 61 0.13 15.30 9.77
N ALA A 62 0.66 14.33 9.01
CA ALA A 62 -0.14 13.26 8.42
C ALA A 62 -0.80 12.39 9.51
N ILE A 63 -0.07 12.08 10.57
CA ILE A 63 -0.59 11.35 11.73
C ILE A 63 -1.68 12.15 12.46
N GLU A 64 -1.43 13.44 12.72
CA GLU A 64 -2.39 14.33 13.37
C GLU A 64 -3.70 14.43 12.58
N ASN A 65 -3.61 14.76 11.29
CA ASN A 65 -4.78 14.87 10.40
C ASN A 65 -5.57 13.56 10.32
N ALA A 66 -4.88 12.43 10.16
CA ALA A 66 -5.55 11.15 10.06
C ALA A 66 -6.24 10.76 11.38
N LYS A 67 -5.63 11.10 12.53
CA LYS A 67 -6.23 10.88 13.84
C LYS A 67 -7.46 11.73 14.08
N GLU A 68 -7.49 12.97 13.61
CA GLU A 68 -8.68 13.82 13.67
C GLU A 68 -9.84 13.25 12.87
N VAL A 69 -9.56 12.70 11.67
CA VAL A 69 -10.59 12.12 10.79
C VAL A 69 -11.09 10.76 11.29
N LEU A 70 -10.18 9.89 11.74
CA LEU A 70 -10.47 8.48 12.01
C LEU A 70 -10.68 8.15 13.50
N GLY A 71 -10.25 9.03 14.40
CA GLY A 71 -10.26 8.79 15.84
C GLY A 71 -9.16 7.84 16.34
N TYR A 72 -8.27 7.37 15.46
CA TYR A 72 -7.10 6.57 15.82
C TYR A 72 -5.89 6.92 14.95
N ASP A 73 -4.70 6.57 15.43
CA ASP A 73 -3.45 6.81 14.72
C ASP A 73 -3.19 5.69 13.71
N ILE A 74 -3.53 5.93 12.44
CA ILE A 74 -3.36 4.98 11.32
C ILE A 74 -1.93 4.91 10.79
N TYR A 75 -1.14 5.97 10.97
CA TYR A 75 0.18 6.10 10.37
C TYR A 75 1.33 6.03 11.37
N GLY A 76 1.06 5.83 12.66
CA GLY A 76 2.07 5.82 13.71
C GLY A 76 3.18 4.78 13.52
N TYR A 77 2.87 3.63 12.93
CA TYR A 77 3.86 2.60 12.59
C TYR A 77 4.91 3.08 11.58
N TRP A 78 4.63 4.13 10.80
CA TRP A 78 5.60 4.79 9.92
C TRP A 78 6.80 5.33 10.69
N ARG A 79 6.62 5.76 11.95
CA ARG A 79 7.76 6.18 12.79
C ARG A 79 8.72 5.02 13.05
N PHE A 80 8.17 3.84 13.32
CA PHE A 80 8.97 2.65 13.54
C PHE A 80 9.70 2.23 12.25
N PHE A 81 9.01 2.16 11.11
CA PHE A 81 9.63 1.73 9.86
C PHE A 81 10.60 2.75 9.24
N GLY A 82 10.26 4.04 9.31
CA GLY A 82 10.97 5.11 8.63
C GLY A 82 12.13 5.72 9.43
N PHE A 83 12.06 5.68 10.77
CA PHE A 83 12.96 6.49 11.62
C PHE A 83 13.65 5.71 12.74
N ASP A 84 13.25 4.46 13.02
CA ASP A 84 13.97 3.61 13.97
C ASP A 84 15.01 2.75 13.25
N ASP A 85 16.29 2.99 13.54
CA ASP A 85 17.39 2.25 12.92
C ASP A 85 17.44 0.78 13.33
N ASN A 86 16.81 0.41 14.45
CA ASN A 86 16.73 -0.97 14.92
C ASN A 86 15.50 -1.72 14.39
N ALA A 87 14.64 -1.08 13.58
CA ALA A 87 13.40 -1.69 13.13
C ALA A 87 13.61 -2.97 12.32
N ALA A 88 14.60 -2.97 11.42
CA ALA A 88 14.91 -4.15 10.60
C ALA A 88 15.30 -5.35 11.48
N GLU A 89 16.29 -5.17 12.37
CA GLU A 89 16.78 -6.23 13.26
C GLU A 89 15.67 -6.73 14.20
N LEU A 90 14.84 -5.82 14.74
CA LEU A 90 13.75 -6.20 15.62
C LEU A 90 12.69 -7.05 14.91
N ILE A 91 12.36 -6.71 13.65
CA ILE A 91 11.42 -7.50 12.83
C ILE A 91 12.04 -8.86 12.50
N GLU A 92 13.29 -8.90 12.03
CA GLU A 92 13.98 -10.14 11.66
C GLU A 92 14.04 -11.13 12.84
N LYS A 93 14.37 -10.63 14.04
CA LYS A 93 14.38 -11.45 15.27
C LYS A 93 13.01 -11.98 15.67
N ASN A 94 11.94 -11.30 15.28
CA ASN A 94 10.56 -11.62 15.65
C ASN A 94 9.67 -11.86 14.41
N VAL A 95 10.23 -12.43 13.34
CA VAL A 95 9.58 -12.47 12.02
C VAL A 95 8.22 -13.17 12.03
N ASN A 96 8.05 -14.23 12.83
CA ASN A 96 6.75 -14.90 12.97
C ASN A 96 5.72 -13.99 13.66
N SER A 97 6.12 -13.28 14.72
CA SER A 97 5.28 -12.28 15.40
C SER A 97 4.88 -11.15 14.46
N PHE A 98 5.79 -10.74 13.56
CA PHE A 98 5.54 -9.75 12.53
C PHE A 98 4.56 -10.25 11.45
N LEU A 99 4.72 -11.49 11.00
CA LEU A 99 3.79 -12.12 10.05
C LEU A 99 2.41 -12.31 10.65
N ASP A 100 2.30 -12.70 11.92
CA ASP A 100 1.03 -12.86 12.61
C ASP A 100 0.22 -11.56 12.63
N ILE A 101 0.85 -10.44 12.99
CA ILE A 101 0.17 -9.14 12.99
C ILE A 101 0.00 -8.57 11.57
N GLY A 102 0.82 -8.99 10.61
CA GLY A 102 0.67 -8.64 9.19
C GLY A 102 -0.50 -9.36 8.50
N PHE A 103 -0.77 -10.61 8.89
CA PHE A 103 -1.82 -11.46 8.33
C PHE A 103 -2.73 -12.05 9.43
N PRO A 104 -3.38 -11.20 10.24
CA PRO A 104 -4.31 -11.67 11.26
C PRO A 104 -5.55 -12.31 10.62
N PRO A 105 -6.34 -13.09 11.37
CA PRO A 105 -7.67 -13.50 10.90
C PRO A 105 -8.49 -12.31 10.43
N SER A 106 -9.17 -12.43 9.29
CA SER A 106 -9.87 -11.33 8.62
C SER A 106 -10.85 -10.61 9.53
N GLU A 107 -11.59 -11.34 10.36
CA GLU A 107 -12.57 -10.80 11.30
C GLU A 107 -11.94 -9.98 12.44
N ASP A 108 -10.67 -10.27 12.77
CA ASP A 108 -9.93 -9.63 13.85
C ASP A 108 -9.02 -8.50 13.34
N ALA A 109 -8.71 -8.50 12.03
CA ALA A 109 -7.72 -7.61 11.39
C ALA A 109 -7.96 -6.13 11.68
N LEU A 110 -9.18 -5.63 11.48
CA LEU A 110 -9.51 -4.22 11.70
C LEU A 110 -9.23 -3.80 13.15
N THR A 111 -9.63 -4.63 14.11
CA THR A 111 -9.43 -4.35 15.54
C THR A 111 -7.96 -4.41 15.91
N LEU A 112 -7.29 -5.51 15.55
CA LEU A 112 -5.87 -5.74 15.86
C LEU A 112 -4.97 -4.67 15.24
N TRP A 113 -5.23 -4.28 14.00
CA TRP A 113 -4.42 -3.25 13.36
C TRP A 113 -4.64 -1.87 13.99
N ARG A 114 -5.85 -1.54 14.43
CA ARG A 114 -6.15 -0.29 15.13
C ARG A 114 -5.59 -0.24 16.56
N SER A 115 -5.37 -1.39 17.20
CA SER A 115 -4.89 -1.45 18.60
C SER A 115 -3.40 -1.72 18.73
N ASP A 116 -2.86 -2.60 17.89
CA ASP A 116 -1.53 -3.22 18.08
C ASP A 116 -0.58 -3.03 16.88
N PHE A 117 -1.06 -2.63 15.70
CA PHE A 117 -0.20 -2.40 14.53
C PHE A 117 0.03 -0.90 14.25
N THR A 118 -1.02 -0.22 13.78
CA THR A 118 -0.93 1.13 13.21
C THR A 118 -0.55 2.25 14.18
N PRO A 119 -1.02 2.28 15.45
CA PRO A 119 -0.74 3.42 16.31
C PRO A 119 0.74 3.51 16.71
N THR A 120 1.19 4.74 16.97
CA THR A 120 2.58 5.04 17.30
C THR A 120 3.10 4.13 18.42
N GLY A 121 4.18 3.39 18.13
CA GLY A 121 4.87 2.50 19.07
C GLY A 121 4.21 1.13 19.30
N LYS A 122 2.99 0.89 18.80
CA LYS A 122 2.26 -0.36 19.07
C LYS A 122 2.87 -1.57 18.38
N LEU A 123 3.20 -1.47 17.10
CA LEU A 123 3.89 -2.55 16.39
C LEU A 123 5.24 -2.90 17.03
N LYS A 124 6.03 -1.89 17.41
CA LYS A 124 7.30 -2.12 18.11
C LYS A 124 7.08 -2.87 19.43
N GLN A 125 6.09 -2.45 20.22
CA GLN A 125 5.72 -3.11 21.48
C GLN A 125 5.23 -4.55 21.25
N TRP A 126 4.44 -4.80 20.20
CA TRP A 126 3.98 -6.13 19.82
C TRP A 126 5.16 -7.09 19.60
N LEU A 127 6.15 -6.65 18.80
CA LEU A 127 7.35 -7.42 18.49
C LEU A 127 8.25 -7.63 19.72
N GLN A 128 8.47 -6.59 20.52
CA GLN A 128 9.30 -6.69 21.74
C GLN A 128 8.73 -7.68 22.76
N ASN A 129 7.40 -7.78 22.83
CA ASN A 129 6.72 -8.72 23.70
C ASN A 129 6.61 -10.13 23.12
N GLY A 130 7.07 -10.36 21.88
CA GLY A 130 6.97 -11.65 21.20
C GLY A 130 5.53 -12.14 21.07
N LYS A 131 4.57 -11.22 20.91
CA LYS A 131 3.15 -11.59 20.79
C LYS A 131 2.93 -12.43 19.54
N SER A 132 2.03 -13.41 19.64
CA SER A 132 1.61 -14.24 18.52
C SER A 132 0.10 -14.38 18.50
N LEU A 133 -0.44 -14.79 17.36
CA LEU A 133 -1.85 -15.11 17.21
C LEU A 133 -2.06 -16.62 17.16
N PRO A 134 -3.19 -17.14 17.68
CA PRO A 134 -3.49 -18.58 17.64
C PRO A 134 -3.77 -19.10 16.23
N ARG A 135 -4.02 -18.19 15.28
CA ARG A 135 -4.32 -18.47 13.87
C ARG A 135 -4.03 -17.23 13.04
N ARG A 136 -3.77 -17.44 11.75
CA ARG A 136 -3.56 -16.39 10.74
C ARG A 136 -4.76 -16.28 9.79
N ALA A 137 -4.70 -15.33 8.86
CA ALA A 137 -5.63 -15.20 7.75
C ALA A 137 -5.87 -16.53 7.02
N SER A 138 -7.12 -16.85 6.72
CA SER A 138 -7.51 -18.10 6.04
C SER A 138 -7.07 -18.14 4.58
N TYR A 139 -6.90 -16.97 3.94
CA TYR A 139 -6.36 -16.83 2.60
C TYR A 139 -4.84 -16.99 2.53
N LEU A 140 -4.14 -16.98 3.68
CA LEU A 140 -2.69 -17.21 3.73
C LEU A 140 -2.40 -18.69 3.98
N THR A 141 -2.21 -19.46 2.89
CA THR A 141 -1.89 -20.90 2.98
C THR A 141 -0.51 -21.13 3.59
N ASP A 142 -0.19 -22.39 3.96
CA ASP A 142 1.16 -22.72 4.47
C ASP A 142 2.25 -22.45 3.42
N SER A 143 1.92 -22.67 2.15
CA SER A 143 2.84 -22.37 1.04
C SER A 143 3.11 -20.87 0.98
N ASP A 144 2.07 -20.04 0.99
CA ASP A 144 2.20 -18.59 0.89
C ASP A 144 2.92 -18.03 2.12
N TYR A 145 2.58 -18.51 3.32
CA TYR A 145 3.28 -18.15 4.55
C TYR A 145 4.79 -18.41 4.46
N ASN A 146 5.20 -19.57 3.95
CA ASN A 146 6.61 -19.91 3.79
C ASN A 146 7.32 -19.01 2.76
N VAL A 147 6.61 -18.58 1.70
CA VAL A 147 7.15 -17.60 0.74
C VAL A 147 7.38 -16.26 1.43
N TYR A 148 6.40 -15.73 2.17
CA TYR A 148 6.56 -14.48 2.91
C TYR A 148 7.65 -14.59 3.98
N LEU A 149 7.69 -15.68 4.74
CA LEU A 149 8.73 -15.92 5.74
C LEU A 149 10.12 -15.94 5.11
N GLY A 150 10.30 -16.68 4.02
CA GLY A 150 11.56 -16.72 3.27
C GLY A 150 11.97 -15.33 2.80
N TYR A 151 11.05 -14.60 2.18
CA TYR A 151 11.30 -13.23 1.71
C TYR A 151 11.70 -12.29 2.85
N LEU A 152 11.02 -12.32 4.00
CA LEU A 152 11.35 -11.47 5.15
C LEU A 152 12.73 -11.81 5.73
N LEU A 153 13.09 -13.10 5.78
CA LEU A 153 14.39 -13.57 6.26
C LEU A 153 15.57 -13.22 5.34
N GLU A 154 15.34 -12.83 4.09
CA GLU A 154 16.38 -12.26 3.21
C GLU A 154 16.84 -10.86 3.64
N GLY A 155 16.18 -10.26 4.64
CA GLY A 155 16.59 -9.01 5.28
C GLY A 155 15.60 -7.87 5.07
N MET A 156 15.26 -7.17 6.15
CA MET A 156 14.20 -6.16 6.20
C MET A 156 14.66 -4.76 5.77
N LYS A 157 15.96 -4.46 5.83
CA LYS A 157 16.47 -3.11 5.57
C LYS A 157 16.03 -2.54 4.21
N GLY A 158 16.17 -3.30 3.14
CA GLY A 158 15.76 -2.87 1.80
C GLY A 158 14.24 -2.65 1.69
N LYS A 159 13.45 -3.43 2.41
CA LYS A 159 11.98 -3.35 2.44
C LYS A 159 11.53 -2.09 3.18
N LEU A 160 12.17 -1.78 4.31
CA LEU A 160 11.89 -0.56 5.09
C LEU A 160 12.39 0.73 4.41
N ASN A 161 13.34 0.64 3.48
CA ASN A 161 13.83 1.81 2.75
C ASN A 161 12.73 2.51 1.94
N TRP A 162 11.62 1.85 1.60
CA TRP A 162 10.45 2.50 1.00
C TRP A 162 9.86 3.57 1.92
N TYR A 163 9.64 3.23 3.20
CA TYR A 163 9.18 4.16 4.22
C TYR A 163 10.23 5.26 4.46
N LYS A 164 11.51 4.89 4.58
CA LYS A 164 12.60 5.87 4.76
C LYS A 164 12.66 6.87 3.61
N ALA A 165 12.60 6.41 2.36
CA ALA A 165 12.68 7.27 1.19
C ALA A 165 11.47 8.21 1.10
N GLN A 166 10.26 7.67 1.30
CA GLN A 166 9.03 8.44 1.23
C GLN A 166 8.99 9.55 2.29
N PHE A 167 9.31 9.23 3.54
CA PHE A 167 9.15 10.17 4.65
C PHE A 167 10.33 11.11 4.86
N ASN A 168 11.50 10.79 4.28
CA ASN A 168 12.58 11.75 4.14
C ASN A 168 12.48 12.56 2.82
N ASN A 169 11.34 12.48 2.12
CA ASN A 169 11.05 13.27 0.93
C ASN A 169 12.14 13.15 -0.16
N VAL A 170 12.72 11.96 -0.34
CA VAL A 170 13.85 11.74 -1.26
C VAL A 170 13.49 12.11 -2.71
N ASN A 171 12.22 11.96 -3.10
CA ASN A 171 11.74 12.29 -4.44
C ASN A 171 11.28 13.76 -4.60
N ALA A 172 11.39 14.61 -3.57
CA ALA A 172 10.79 15.94 -3.59
C ALA A 172 11.29 16.82 -4.74
N GLU A 173 12.60 16.76 -5.04
CA GLU A 173 13.19 17.55 -6.12
C GLU A 173 12.72 17.07 -7.49
N ASP A 174 12.59 15.75 -7.69
CA ASP A 174 12.08 15.16 -8.94
C ASP A 174 10.59 15.47 -9.14
N GLU A 175 9.83 15.55 -8.04
CA GLU A 175 8.38 15.71 -8.04
C GLU A 175 7.89 17.17 -8.04
N LYS A 176 8.77 18.16 -7.80
CA LYS A 176 8.38 19.55 -7.53
C LYS A 176 7.58 20.23 -8.65
N ASP A 177 7.86 19.89 -9.90
CA ASP A 177 7.26 20.47 -11.10
C ASP A 177 6.30 19.50 -11.81
N LEU A 178 6.01 18.35 -11.18
CA LEU A 178 5.18 17.31 -11.79
C LEU A 178 3.71 17.73 -11.75
N ASP A 179 3.05 17.76 -12.92
CA ASP A 179 1.60 17.93 -13.01
C ASP A 179 0.91 16.80 -12.24
N PRO A 180 0.11 17.10 -11.19
CA PRO A 180 -0.51 16.07 -10.36
C PRO A 180 -1.70 15.39 -11.04
N HIS A 181 -2.12 15.78 -12.25
CA HIS A 181 -3.32 15.21 -12.86
C HIS A 181 -3.05 13.87 -13.56
N ILE A 182 -3.83 12.85 -13.19
CA ILE A 182 -3.87 11.55 -13.86
C ILE A 182 -4.81 11.67 -15.06
N ARG A 183 -4.29 11.35 -16.26
CA ARG A 183 -4.96 11.65 -17.54
C ARG A 183 -5.74 10.47 -18.13
N MET A 184 -5.56 9.26 -17.61
CA MET A 184 -6.18 8.04 -18.10
C MET A 184 -7.29 7.54 -17.15
N PRO A 185 -8.21 6.69 -17.65
CA PRO A 185 -9.19 6.03 -16.80
C PRO A 185 -8.53 5.34 -15.60
N THR A 186 -9.07 5.58 -14.41
CA THR A 186 -8.54 5.01 -13.17
C THR A 186 -9.62 4.26 -12.41
N LEU A 187 -9.30 3.06 -11.95
CA LEU A 187 -10.12 2.29 -11.02
C LEU A 187 -9.45 2.29 -9.65
N PHE A 188 -10.17 2.70 -8.62
CA PHE A 188 -9.76 2.54 -7.23
C PHE A 188 -10.66 1.50 -6.55
N ILE A 189 -10.06 0.41 -6.04
CA ILE A 189 -10.77 -0.61 -5.27
C ILE A 189 -10.35 -0.51 -3.80
N ALA A 190 -11.28 -0.09 -2.97
CA ALA A 190 -11.11 0.23 -1.56
C ALA A 190 -11.57 -0.93 -0.65
N GLY A 191 -10.83 -1.17 0.44
CA GLY A 191 -11.25 -2.09 1.50
C GLY A 191 -11.95 -1.34 2.63
N LEU A 192 -13.23 -1.63 2.89
CA LEU A 192 -14.00 -0.98 3.96
C LEU A 192 -13.48 -1.28 5.38
N ARG A 193 -12.75 -2.39 5.54
CA ARG A 193 -12.11 -2.80 6.81
C ARG A 193 -10.58 -2.64 6.73
N ASP A 194 -10.08 -1.87 5.78
CA ASP A 194 -8.66 -1.55 5.69
C ASP A 194 -8.27 -0.54 6.79
N ALA A 195 -7.48 -1.01 7.75
CA ALA A 195 -7.01 -0.18 8.84
C ALA A 195 -5.69 0.54 8.55
N VAL A 196 -5.08 0.31 7.38
CA VAL A 196 -3.80 0.88 6.91
C VAL A 196 -4.04 1.89 5.78
N GLY A 197 -4.96 1.57 4.86
CA GLY A 197 -5.42 2.41 3.76
C GLY A 197 -6.90 2.77 3.89
N ALA A 198 -7.28 3.50 4.95
CA ALA A 198 -8.67 3.85 5.18
C ALA A 198 -9.27 4.68 4.01
N PRO A 199 -10.36 4.24 3.35
CA PRO A 199 -10.83 4.83 2.09
C PRO A 199 -11.14 6.34 2.16
N VAL A 200 -11.63 6.79 3.32
CA VAL A 200 -11.96 8.21 3.57
C VAL A 200 -10.75 9.15 3.40
N LEU A 201 -9.53 8.65 3.57
CA LEU A 201 -8.30 9.45 3.42
C LEU A 201 -7.95 9.75 1.95
N PHE A 202 -8.61 9.09 1.00
CA PHE A 202 -8.33 9.24 -0.43
C PHE A 202 -9.40 10.04 -1.18
N ALA A 203 -10.33 10.70 -0.49
CA ALA A 203 -11.40 11.47 -1.13
C ALA A 203 -10.87 12.56 -2.09
N ALA A 204 -9.71 13.15 -1.78
CA ALA A 204 -9.07 14.20 -2.56
C ALA A 204 -8.58 13.74 -3.95
N GLN A 205 -8.49 12.43 -4.21
CA GLN A 205 -8.06 11.95 -5.52
C GLN A 205 -8.99 12.38 -6.67
N ASN A 206 -10.27 12.64 -6.39
CA ASN A 206 -11.22 13.19 -7.37
C ASN A 206 -10.81 14.56 -7.92
N THR A 207 -9.98 15.31 -7.20
CA THR A 207 -9.45 16.60 -7.66
C THR A 207 -8.42 16.42 -8.79
N TYR A 208 -7.74 15.29 -8.83
CA TYR A 208 -6.61 15.02 -9.72
C TYR A 208 -6.93 14.00 -10.81
N ILE A 209 -8.04 13.27 -10.67
CA ILE A 209 -8.43 12.19 -11.57
C ILE A 209 -9.86 12.46 -12.05
N ASN A 210 -10.00 12.95 -13.28
CA ASN A 210 -11.30 13.28 -13.86
C ASN A 210 -12.13 12.05 -14.20
N ASP A 211 -11.48 10.95 -14.59
CA ASP A 211 -12.14 9.69 -14.98
C ASP A 211 -11.83 8.59 -13.95
N LEU A 212 -12.36 8.79 -12.74
CA LEU A 212 -12.21 7.88 -11.61
C LEU A 212 -13.46 7.01 -11.42
N THR A 213 -13.26 5.71 -11.31
CA THR A 213 -14.26 4.77 -10.79
C THR A 213 -13.81 4.27 -9.42
N VAL A 214 -14.69 4.31 -8.42
CA VAL A 214 -14.43 3.80 -7.07
C VAL A 214 -15.33 2.60 -6.79
N ILE A 215 -14.73 1.50 -6.36
CA ILE A 215 -15.43 0.29 -5.91
C ILE A 215 -15.01 0.01 -4.47
N GLU A 216 -15.98 -0.22 -3.59
CA GLU A 216 -15.74 -0.55 -2.19
C GLU A 216 -16.10 -2.01 -1.93
N LEU A 217 -15.15 -2.76 -1.36
CA LEU A 217 -15.36 -4.15 -0.96
C LEU A 217 -15.28 -4.28 0.56
N ASN A 218 -16.03 -5.22 1.13
CA ASN A 218 -15.92 -5.60 2.55
C ASN A 218 -14.64 -6.42 2.81
N ALA A 219 -13.49 -5.81 2.58
CA ALA A 219 -12.16 -6.39 2.68
C ALA A 219 -11.27 -5.56 3.61
N THR A 220 -10.22 -6.20 4.10
CA THR A 220 -9.08 -5.62 4.82
C THR A 220 -8.05 -5.10 3.81
N HIS A 221 -6.81 -4.85 4.27
CA HIS A 221 -5.74 -4.27 3.45
C HIS A 221 -5.29 -5.17 2.29
N TRP A 222 -5.23 -6.49 2.52
CA TRP A 222 -4.82 -7.49 1.53
C TRP A 222 -5.98 -7.86 0.60
N ILE A 223 -6.62 -6.86 0.00
CA ILE A 223 -7.90 -6.97 -0.71
C ILE A 223 -7.88 -8.02 -1.83
N MET A 224 -6.78 -8.13 -2.58
CA MET A 224 -6.62 -9.12 -3.64
C MET A 224 -6.41 -10.54 -3.14
N GLU A 225 -5.93 -10.72 -1.91
CA GLU A 225 -5.77 -12.05 -1.31
C GLU A 225 -7.06 -12.47 -0.59
N GLU A 226 -7.65 -11.56 0.19
CA GLU A 226 -8.87 -11.84 0.93
C GLU A 226 -10.10 -11.98 0.03
N LYS A 227 -10.17 -11.17 -1.01
CA LYS A 227 -11.32 -11.01 -1.92
C LYS A 227 -10.92 -11.15 -3.38
N ALA A 228 -10.06 -12.14 -3.66
CA ALA A 228 -9.49 -12.39 -4.97
C ALA A 228 -10.55 -12.44 -6.09
N GLN A 229 -11.64 -13.19 -5.90
CA GLN A 229 -12.68 -13.32 -6.92
C GLN A 229 -13.44 -12.02 -7.14
N GLU A 230 -13.81 -11.32 -6.05
CA GLU A 230 -14.51 -10.04 -6.14
C GLU A 230 -13.64 -8.96 -6.79
N VAL A 231 -12.34 -8.92 -6.49
CA VAL A 231 -11.37 -8.01 -7.13
C VAL A 231 -11.22 -8.33 -8.61
N ASN A 232 -11.05 -9.61 -8.98
CA ASN A 232 -10.94 -10.01 -10.38
C ASN A 232 -12.20 -9.63 -11.17
N ASN A 233 -13.40 -9.92 -10.62
CA ASN A 233 -14.66 -9.57 -11.26
C ASN A 233 -14.79 -8.05 -11.44
N ALA A 234 -14.49 -7.28 -10.40
CA ALA A 234 -14.55 -5.81 -10.45
C ALA A 234 -13.63 -5.23 -11.54
N ILE A 235 -12.39 -5.73 -11.65
CA ILE A 235 -11.45 -5.31 -12.68
C ILE A 235 -11.96 -5.73 -14.07
N GLU A 236 -12.38 -6.98 -14.25
CA GLU A 236 -12.87 -7.48 -15.53
C GLU A 236 -14.10 -6.71 -16.04
N GLU A 237 -15.09 -6.49 -15.17
CA GLU A 237 -16.30 -5.75 -15.53
C GLU A 237 -15.99 -4.31 -15.90
N TRP A 238 -15.11 -3.66 -15.13
CA TRP A 238 -14.67 -2.30 -15.42
C TRP A 238 -13.92 -2.19 -16.76
N LEU A 239 -13.04 -3.14 -17.06
CA LEU A 239 -12.33 -3.18 -18.33
C LEU A 239 -13.28 -3.41 -19.52
N LYS A 240 -14.24 -4.35 -19.41
CA LYS A 240 -15.24 -4.63 -20.46
C LYS A 240 -16.13 -3.43 -20.78
N GLN A 241 -16.33 -2.52 -19.83
CA GLN A 241 -17.13 -1.31 -20.04
C GLN A 241 -16.36 -0.19 -20.75
N ARG A 242 -15.02 -0.27 -20.82
CA ARG A 242 -14.15 0.81 -21.30
C ARG A 242 -13.37 0.50 -22.58
N PHE A 243 -13.11 -0.78 -22.85
CA PHE A 243 -12.31 -1.26 -23.98
C PHE A 243 -13.01 -2.43 -24.68
#